data_AF-A0A101IFN7-F1
#
_entry.id   AF-A0A101IFN7-F1
#
_cell.length_a   1.000
_cell.length_b   1.000
_cell.length_c   1.000
_cell.angle_alpha   90.00
_cell.angle_beta   90.00
_cell.angle_gamma   90.00
#
_symmetry.space_group_name_H-M   'P 1'
#
loop_
_entity.id
_entity.type
_entity.pdbx_description
1 polymer ?
#
loop_
_entity_poly.entity_id
_entity_poly.type
_entity_poly.pdbx_seq_one_letter_code
_entity_poly.pdbx_strand_id
1 'polypeptide(L)'
;MALATKYEREFKLISDAYERSGGDASKFLNKDIVSVIVSGDKLIGRNTVEGVDLRFRQIEDGVEMWIEIRDNVKLKQPIHLCTGFMKEKGRQMILIHNRCGRNSEVRFLSHCVFPHGLEFLHKMVADTEVGENSKLSYEDVHFHSDAGGVSVEAIYNTVLHKGAEFGNYFNLTQGRVGKLRVKMVVDLQEDSSAQIESKVYERADDDVHITEELNLNGERASGLARTVVFATDKSKAMIINRAYGNAPYTRAHIECKEIIKGDGVNVGTVPVLFVRDEKAELTHEASIGRVNLRQLETLMAKGLNEDEATEMIIQGLLR
;
A
#
# COMPACT_ATOMS: atom_id res chain seq x y z
N MET A 1 -29.36 23.08 -14.78
CA MET A 1 -28.26 22.27 -14.20
C MET A 1 -28.28 20.91 -14.87
N ALA A 2 -27.39 20.68 -15.84
CA ALA A 2 -27.27 19.37 -16.48
C ALA A 2 -26.80 18.35 -15.43
N LEU A 3 -27.47 17.19 -15.39
CA LEU A 3 -27.08 16.07 -14.56
C LEU A 3 -25.64 15.67 -14.91
N ALA A 4 -24.69 15.91 -14.02
CA ALA A 4 -23.34 15.39 -14.16
C ALA A 4 -23.42 13.87 -14.38
N THR A 5 -22.73 13.39 -15.40
CA THR A 5 -22.69 11.97 -15.79
C THR A 5 -22.19 11.12 -14.62
N LYS A 6 -22.53 9.83 -14.61
CA LYS A 6 -22.09 8.89 -13.54
C LYS A 6 -20.57 8.95 -13.31
N TYR A 7 -19.79 9.10 -14.38
CA TYR A 7 -18.34 9.18 -14.36
C TYR A 7 -17.80 10.49 -13.76
N GLU A 8 -18.46 11.63 -13.98
CA GLU A 8 -18.05 12.91 -13.37
C GLU A 8 -18.19 12.89 -11.85
N ARG A 9 -19.22 12.20 -11.32
CA ARG A 9 -19.41 12.05 -9.87
C ARG A 9 -18.34 11.14 -9.24
N GLU A 10 -17.95 10.09 -9.94
CA GLU A 10 -16.92 9.15 -9.50
C GLU A 10 -15.53 9.76 -9.57
N PHE A 11 -15.22 10.46 -10.66
CA PHE A 11 -13.99 11.24 -10.78
C PHE A 11 -13.90 12.30 -9.69
N LYS A 12 -15.01 12.98 -9.36
CA LYS A 12 -15.05 13.94 -8.26
C LYS A 12 -14.77 13.26 -6.91
N LEU A 13 -15.37 12.11 -6.62
CA LEU A 13 -15.11 11.42 -5.36
C LEU A 13 -13.66 10.91 -5.24
N ILE A 14 -13.07 10.45 -6.35
CA ILE A 14 -11.65 10.09 -6.43
C ILE A 14 -10.77 11.34 -6.21
N SER A 15 -11.13 12.47 -6.82
CA SER A 15 -10.44 13.75 -6.67
C SER A 15 -10.52 14.27 -5.24
N ASP A 16 -11.72 14.27 -4.64
CA ASP A 16 -11.96 14.72 -3.27
C ASP A 16 -11.20 13.81 -2.27
N ALA A 17 -11.16 12.49 -2.48
CA ALA A 17 -10.39 11.57 -1.66
C ALA A 17 -8.88 11.85 -1.78
N TYR A 18 -8.39 12.07 -3.00
CA TYR A 18 -6.99 12.45 -3.22
C TYR A 18 -6.62 13.77 -2.54
N GLU A 19 -7.46 14.80 -2.62
CA GLU A 19 -7.23 16.09 -1.95
C GLU A 19 -7.20 15.96 -0.43
N ARG A 20 -8.09 15.14 0.16
CA ARG A 20 -8.07 14.83 1.60
C ARG A 20 -6.80 14.10 2.05
N SER A 21 -6.13 13.42 1.13
CA SER A 21 -4.84 12.76 1.35
C SER A 21 -3.66 13.73 1.28
N GLY A 22 -3.91 15.03 1.08
CA GLY A 22 -2.88 16.04 0.83
C GLY A 22 -2.47 16.14 -0.64
N GLY A 23 -3.18 15.46 -1.53
CA GLY A 23 -2.98 15.52 -2.98
C GLY A 23 -3.54 16.78 -3.62
N ASP A 24 -3.18 17.02 -4.88
CA ASP A 24 -3.70 18.12 -5.70
C ASP A 24 -4.40 17.55 -6.94
N ALA A 25 -5.71 17.32 -6.83
CA ALA A 25 -6.50 16.67 -7.89
C ALA A 25 -6.60 17.50 -9.17
N SER A 26 -6.31 18.82 -9.12
CA SER A 26 -6.23 19.66 -10.31
C SER A 26 -5.20 19.15 -11.32
N LYS A 27 -4.21 18.38 -10.85
CA LYS A 27 -3.16 17.79 -11.69
C LYS A 27 -3.57 16.49 -12.38
N PHE A 28 -4.65 15.81 -11.98
CA PHE A 28 -5.07 14.54 -12.59
C PHE A 28 -5.38 14.63 -14.09
N LEU A 29 -5.80 15.81 -14.55
CA LEU A 29 -6.12 16.09 -15.95
C LEU A 29 -4.97 16.78 -16.69
N ASN A 30 -3.81 16.95 -16.05
CA ASN A 30 -2.64 17.52 -16.70
C ASN A 30 -2.08 16.50 -17.72
N LYS A 31 -1.80 16.96 -18.95
CA LYS A 31 -1.23 16.12 -20.01
C LYS A 31 0.23 15.72 -19.75
N ASP A 32 0.88 16.34 -18.78
CA ASP A 32 2.27 16.08 -18.41
C ASP A 32 2.43 14.96 -17.36
N ILE A 33 1.34 14.28 -16.97
CA ILE A 33 1.36 13.19 -16.00
C ILE A 33 0.83 11.89 -16.60
N VAL A 34 1.36 10.75 -16.19
CA VAL A 34 0.73 9.47 -16.52
C VAL A 34 -0.41 9.25 -15.53
N SER A 35 -1.61 8.98 -16.03
CA SER A 35 -2.77 8.68 -15.18
C SER A 35 -3.56 7.53 -15.77
N VAL A 36 -4.09 6.67 -14.89
CA VAL A 36 -5.00 5.56 -15.20
C VAL A 36 -6.14 5.67 -14.21
N ILE A 37 -7.38 5.72 -14.71
CA ILE A 37 -8.57 5.84 -13.87
C ILE A 37 -9.51 4.68 -14.20
N VAL A 38 -9.71 3.80 -13.21
CA VAL A 38 -10.61 2.66 -13.28
C VAL A 38 -11.84 2.95 -12.42
N SER A 39 -13.03 2.81 -13.02
CA SER A 39 -14.33 2.97 -12.39
C SER A 39 -15.10 1.67 -12.54
N GLY A 40 -15.39 1.01 -11.42
CA GLY A 40 -15.92 -0.34 -11.43
C GLY A 40 -15.01 -1.30 -12.21
N ASP A 41 -15.53 -1.86 -13.29
CA ASP A 41 -14.84 -2.80 -14.17
C ASP A 41 -14.26 -2.13 -15.43
N LYS A 42 -14.24 -0.80 -15.51
CA LYS A 42 -13.93 -0.07 -16.76
C LYS A 42 -12.84 0.97 -16.58
N LEU A 43 -11.98 1.08 -17.60
CA LEU A 43 -11.09 2.22 -17.73
C LEU A 43 -11.87 3.44 -18.27
N ILE A 44 -11.81 4.55 -17.54
CA ILE A 44 -12.55 5.78 -17.87
C ILE A 44 -11.63 6.95 -18.22
N GLY A 45 -10.34 6.86 -17.89
CA GLY A 45 -9.36 7.89 -18.21
C GLY A 45 -7.96 7.30 -18.32
N ARG A 46 -7.20 7.76 -19.33
CA ARG A 46 -5.77 7.50 -19.40
C ARG A 46 -5.00 8.66 -20.02
N ASN A 47 -3.80 8.89 -19.52
CA ASN A 47 -2.80 9.73 -20.14
C ASN A 47 -1.41 9.08 -20.02
N THR A 48 -0.52 9.38 -20.96
CA THR A 48 0.87 8.92 -20.91
C THR A 48 1.82 10.03 -21.32
N VAL A 49 3.10 9.82 -21.06
CA VAL A 49 4.21 10.71 -21.44
C VAL A 49 5.27 9.93 -22.21
N GLU A 50 6.20 10.64 -22.84
CA GLU A 50 7.33 10.01 -23.52
C GLU A 50 8.10 9.07 -22.58
N GLY A 51 8.42 7.87 -23.06
CA GLY A 51 9.15 6.86 -22.28
C GLY A 51 8.27 5.97 -21.40
N VAL A 52 6.94 6.19 -21.38
CA VAL A 52 5.99 5.31 -20.68
C VAL A 52 4.96 4.78 -21.66
N ASP A 53 4.90 3.47 -21.82
CA ASP A 53 3.96 2.77 -22.67
C ASP A 53 2.91 2.08 -21.80
N LEU A 54 1.64 2.46 -21.99
CA LEU A 54 0.49 1.92 -21.24
C LEU A 54 -0.43 1.12 -22.16
N ARG A 55 -0.60 -0.16 -21.83
CA ARG A 55 -1.56 -1.06 -22.49
C ARG A 55 -2.55 -1.59 -21.46
N PHE A 56 -3.77 -1.86 -21.87
CA PHE A 56 -4.76 -2.45 -20.98
C PHE A 56 -5.78 -3.27 -21.76
N ARG A 57 -6.48 -4.15 -21.04
CA ARG A 57 -7.68 -4.84 -21.52
C ARG A 57 -8.70 -4.95 -20.38
N GLN A 58 -9.97 -4.93 -20.73
CA GLN A 58 -11.02 -5.25 -19.79
C GLN A 58 -11.07 -6.78 -19.58
N ILE A 59 -11.31 -7.20 -18.35
CA ILE A 59 -11.49 -8.59 -17.94
C ILE A 59 -12.81 -8.73 -17.18
N GLU A 60 -13.18 -9.95 -16.81
CA GLU A 60 -14.34 -10.18 -15.94
C GLU A 60 -14.15 -9.43 -14.62
N ASP A 61 -15.16 -8.64 -14.26
CA ASP A 61 -15.18 -7.79 -13.07
C ASP A 61 -13.97 -6.85 -12.94
N GLY A 62 -13.29 -6.45 -14.02
CA GLY A 62 -12.02 -5.76 -13.83
C GLY A 62 -11.23 -5.31 -15.04
N VAL A 63 -9.99 -4.91 -14.78
CA VAL A 63 -9.03 -4.43 -15.79
C VAL A 63 -7.67 -5.10 -15.57
N GLU A 64 -7.02 -5.46 -16.67
CA GLU A 64 -5.61 -5.84 -16.69
C GLU A 64 -4.80 -4.79 -17.46
N MET A 65 -3.67 -4.36 -16.90
CA MET A 65 -2.83 -3.31 -17.47
C MET A 65 -1.35 -3.66 -17.46
N TRP A 66 -0.64 -3.19 -18.49
CA TRP A 66 0.82 -3.27 -18.63
C TRP A 66 1.36 -1.86 -18.71
N ILE A 67 2.27 -1.53 -17.79
CA ILE A 67 2.93 -0.24 -17.68
C ILE A 67 4.42 -0.48 -17.89
N GLU A 68 4.91 -0.10 -19.08
CA GLU A 68 6.31 -0.26 -19.45
C GLU A 68 7.00 1.10 -19.43
N ILE A 69 7.98 1.24 -18.56
CA ILE A 69 8.88 2.39 -18.53
C ILE A 69 10.16 2.00 -19.27
N ARG A 70 10.54 2.79 -20.27
CA ARG A 70 11.76 2.55 -21.06
C ARG A 70 13.02 2.80 -20.21
N ASP A 71 14.16 2.38 -20.75
CA ASP A 71 15.46 2.64 -20.15
C ASP A 71 15.75 4.15 -20.07
N ASN A 72 16.44 4.57 -19.00
CA ASN A 72 16.92 5.94 -18.77
C ASN A 72 15.79 6.98 -18.65
N VAL A 73 14.60 6.55 -18.22
CA VAL A 73 13.44 7.43 -18.02
C VAL A 73 13.40 7.90 -16.57
N LYS A 74 13.42 9.22 -16.35
CA LYS A 74 13.27 9.81 -15.03
C LYS A 74 12.03 10.70 -14.99
N LEU A 75 10.98 10.22 -14.32
CA LEU A 75 9.73 10.94 -14.20
C LEU A 75 9.76 11.84 -12.97
N LYS A 76 9.55 13.15 -13.18
CA LYS A 76 9.42 14.11 -12.07
C LYS A 76 8.10 13.92 -11.32
N GLN A 77 7.03 13.66 -12.07
CA GLN A 77 5.68 13.45 -11.55
C GLN A 77 5.40 11.96 -11.39
N PRO A 78 4.60 11.56 -10.38
CA PRO A 78 4.21 10.17 -10.22
C PRO A 78 3.24 9.73 -11.33
N ILE A 79 3.23 8.43 -11.59
CA ILE A 79 2.19 7.74 -12.35
C ILE A 79 1.01 7.52 -11.40
N HIS A 80 -0.14 8.09 -11.73
CA HIS A 80 -1.35 7.96 -10.92
C HIS A 80 -2.19 6.76 -11.34
N LEU A 81 -2.49 5.87 -10.40
CA LEU A 81 -3.36 4.71 -10.59
C LEU A 81 -4.59 4.85 -9.69
N CYS A 82 -5.67 5.42 -10.20
CA CYS A 82 -6.87 5.66 -9.41
C CYS A 82 -7.90 4.57 -9.68
N THR A 83 -8.40 3.91 -8.64
CA THR A 83 -9.48 2.93 -8.74
C THR A 83 -10.65 3.35 -7.86
N GLY A 84 -11.86 3.25 -8.41
CA GLY A 84 -13.11 3.57 -7.74
C GLY A 84 -14.13 2.46 -7.90
N PHE A 85 -14.98 2.29 -6.89
CA PHE A 85 -16.14 1.41 -6.96
C PHE A 85 -17.33 2.01 -6.22
N MET A 86 -18.38 2.35 -6.95
CA MET A 86 -19.50 3.18 -6.45
C MET A 86 -20.75 2.38 -6.07
N LYS A 87 -20.79 1.08 -6.35
CA LYS A 87 -21.94 0.23 -5.99
C LYS A 87 -21.73 -0.32 -4.58
N GLU A 88 -22.83 -0.65 -3.91
CA GLU A 88 -22.78 -1.26 -2.58
C GLU A 88 -22.24 -2.69 -2.58
N LYS A 89 -22.50 -3.42 -3.67
CA LYS A 89 -22.14 -4.83 -3.82
C LYS A 89 -21.43 -5.09 -5.13
N GLY A 90 -20.48 -6.02 -5.10
CA GLY A 90 -19.85 -6.56 -6.29
C GLY A 90 -18.39 -6.95 -6.09
N ARG A 91 -17.70 -7.12 -7.21
CA ARG A 91 -16.30 -7.49 -7.26
C ARG A 91 -15.56 -6.56 -8.22
N GLN A 92 -14.30 -6.28 -7.91
CA GLN A 92 -13.36 -5.58 -8.78
C GLN A 92 -12.04 -6.36 -8.81
N MET A 93 -11.54 -6.67 -10.00
CA MET A 93 -10.25 -7.32 -10.22
C MET A 93 -9.31 -6.38 -10.96
N ILE A 94 -8.14 -6.10 -10.39
CA ILE A 94 -7.12 -5.27 -11.03
C ILE A 94 -5.84 -6.09 -11.17
N LEU A 95 -5.42 -6.35 -12.40
CA LEU A 95 -4.16 -7.04 -12.70
C LEU A 95 -3.18 -6.01 -13.28
N ILE A 96 -2.02 -5.85 -12.66
CA ILE A 96 -1.04 -4.82 -13.02
C ILE A 96 0.29 -5.49 -13.31
N HIS A 97 0.85 -5.20 -14.49
CA HIS A 97 2.17 -5.65 -14.90
C HIS A 97 3.07 -4.43 -15.09
N ASN A 98 3.97 -4.19 -14.14
CA ASN A 98 4.88 -3.06 -14.17
C ASN A 98 6.28 -3.52 -14.60
N ARG A 99 6.87 -2.82 -15.57
CA ARG A 99 8.26 -3.03 -15.95
C ARG A 99 9.01 -1.70 -16.00
N CYS A 100 9.96 -1.53 -15.09
CA CYS A 100 10.85 -0.38 -15.07
C CYS A 100 12.17 -0.73 -15.79
N GLY A 101 12.44 -0.09 -16.92
CA GLY A 101 13.73 -0.22 -17.63
C GLY A 101 14.90 0.26 -16.77
N ARG A 102 16.13 -0.07 -17.19
CA ARG A 102 17.36 0.27 -16.42
C ARG A 102 17.60 1.77 -16.33
N ASN A 103 18.32 2.18 -15.29
CA ASN A 103 18.67 3.58 -14.99
C ASN A 103 17.47 4.53 -14.93
N SER A 104 16.29 4.01 -14.59
CA SER A 104 15.04 4.79 -14.58
C SER A 104 14.62 5.16 -13.16
N GLU A 105 13.87 6.24 -13.01
CA GLU A 105 13.36 6.72 -11.73
C GLU A 105 11.88 7.07 -11.86
N VAL A 106 11.03 6.32 -11.15
CA VAL A 106 9.57 6.38 -11.29
C VAL A 106 8.91 6.28 -9.92
N ARG A 107 7.77 6.93 -9.76
CA ARG A 107 6.92 6.80 -8.58
C ARG A 107 5.50 6.49 -9.03
N PHE A 108 4.90 5.48 -8.43
CA PHE A 108 3.48 5.17 -8.55
C PHE A 108 2.75 5.69 -7.33
N LEU A 109 1.60 6.29 -7.59
CA LEU A 109 0.68 6.73 -6.54
C LEU A 109 -0.72 6.20 -6.86
N SER A 110 -1.13 5.21 -6.09
CA SER A 110 -2.40 4.51 -6.20
C SER A 110 -3.39 5.03 -5.17
N HIS A 111 -4.61 5.32 -5.63
CA HIS A 111 -5.73 5.69 -4.76
C HIS A 111 -6.91 4.78 -5.03
N CYS A 112 -7.34 4.06 -3.99
CA CYS A 112 -8.45 3.13 -4.05
C CYS A 112 -9.61 3.69 -3.19
N VAL A 113 -10.75 4.02 -3.83
CA VAL A 113 -11.84 4.75 -3.18
C VAL A 113 -13.15 3.95 -3.23
N PHE A 114 -13.60 3.49 -2.05
CA PHE A 114 -14.75 2.58 -1.90
C PHE A 114 -15.76 3.13 -0.87
N PRO A 115 -16.50 4.21 -1.21
CA PRO A 115 -17.29 4.98 -0.25
C PRO A 115 -18.64 4.33 0.13
N HIS A 116 -19.04 3.26 -0.55
CA HIS A 116 -20.35 2.62 -0.36
C HIS A 116 -20.29 1.10 -0.20
N GLY A 117 -19.10 0.49 -0.13
CA GLY A 117 -18.96 -0.97 -0.11
C GLY A 117 -19.58 -1.61 1.13
N LEU A 118 -20.71 -2.31 0.95
CA LEU A 118 -21.39 -3.11 1.97
C LEU A 118 -21.09 -4.61 1.82
N GLU A 119 -20.96 -5.09 0.58
CA GLU A 119 -20.52 -6.44 0.24
C GLU A 119 -19.65 -6.37 -1.03
N PHE A 120 -18.46 -5.79 -0.88
CA PHE A 120 -17.58 -5.47 -1.99
C PHE A 120 -16.22 -6.15 -1.84
N LEU A 121 -15.76 -6.84 -2.89
CA LEU A 121 -14.42 -7.42 -2.96
C LEU A 121 -13.58 -6.66 -3.99
N HIS A 122 -12.51 -6.02 -3.53
CA HIS A 122 -11.43 -5.50 -4.38
C HIS A 122 -10.24 -6.44 -4.33
N LYS A 123 -9.89 -7.04 -5.47
CA LYS A 123 -8.72 -7.89 -5.60
C LYS A 123 -7.73 -7.26 -6.57
N MET A 124 -6.50 -7.11 -6.13
CA MET A 124 -5.42 -6.55 -6.93
C MET A 124 -4.21 -7.48 -6.90
N VAL A 125 -3.62 -7.72 -8.07
CA VAL A 125 -2.33 -8.40 -8.22
C VAL A 125 -1.43 -7.51 -9.05
N ALA A 126 -0.29 -7.11 -8.49
CA ALA A 126 0.73 -6.31 -9.14
C ALA A 126 2.03 -7.09 -9.25
N ASP A 127 2.41 -7.44 -10.48
CA ASP A 127 3.69 -8.04 -10.81
C ASP A 127 4.62 -6.94 -11.30
N THR A 128 5.74 -6.71 -10.60
CA THR A 128 6.64 -5.58 -10.83
C THR A 128 8.08 -6.03 -11.03
N GLU A 129 8.69 -5.63 -12.14
CA GLU A 129 10.11 -5.83 -12.42
C GLU A 129 10.83 -4.47 -12.43
N VAL A 130 11.87 -4.32 -11.60
CA VAL A 130 12.68 -3.09 -11.51
C VAL A 130 14.07 -3.35 -12.06
N GLY A 131 14.36 -2.75 -13.22
CA GLY A 131 15.62 -2.91 -13.94
C GLY A 131 16.85 -2.37 -13.20
N GLU A 132 18.02 -2.75 -13.69
CA GLU A 132 19.30 -2.41 -13.05
C GLU A 132 19.46 -0.91 -12.77
N ASN A 133 20.02 -0.59 -11.61
CA ASN A 133 20.29 0.79 -11.14
C ASN A 133 19.09 1.73 -11.25
N SER A 134 17.87 1.19 -11.12
CA SER A 134 16.62 1.97 -11.22
C SER A 134 15.97 2.12 -9.87
N LYS A 135 15.18 3.18 -9.72
CA LYS A 135 14.44 3.49 -8.51
C LYS A 135 12.95 3.52 -8.79
N LEU A 136 12.18 2.73 -8.04
CA LEU A 136 10.73 2.71 -8.14
C LEU A 136 10.10 2.78 -6.75
N SER A 137 9.19 3.72 -6.54
CA SER A 137 8.32 3.70 -5.35
C SER A 137 6.87 3.44 -5.74
N TYR A 138 6.15 2.67 -4.95
CA TYR A 138 4.73 2.40 -5.10
C TYR A 138 4.02 2.75 -3.80
N GLU A 139 3.23 3.81 -3.81
CA GLU A 139 2.39 4.21 -2.69
C GLU A 139 0.94 3.86 -2.99
N ASP A 140 0.30 3.09 -2.11
CA ASP A 140 -1.09 2.67 -2.24
C ASP A 140 -1.90 3.16 -1.05
N VAL A 141 -2.89 4.00 -1.34
CA VAL A 141 -3.71 4.65 -0.32
C VAL A 141 -5.17 4.28 -0.52
N HIS A 142 -5.77 3.72 0.52
CA HIS A 142 -7.15 3.23 0.50
C HIS A 142 -8.08 4.11 1.34
N PHE A 143 -9.26 4.39 0.79
CA PHE A 143 -10.33 5.16 1.41
C PHE A 143 -11.61 4.34 1.39
N HIS A 144 -12.00 3.86 2.55
CA HIS A 144 -13.20 3.06 2.71
C HIS A 144 -14.31 3.85 3.40
N SER A 145 -15.54 3.34 3.28
CA SER A 145 -16.65 3.77 4.13
C SER A 145 -16.50 3.26 5.57
N ASP A 146 -17.29 3.80 6.49
CA ASP A 146 -17.36 3.32 7.88
C ASP A 146 -18.25 2.07 8.06
N ALA A 147 -18.75 1.48 6.97
CA ALA A 147 -19.66 0.34 7.03
C ALA A 147 -18.98 -1.01 7.29
N GLY A 148 -17.67 -1.14 7.01
CA GLY A 148 -16.91 -2.39 7.20
C GLY A 148 -17.20 -3.50 6.17
N GLY A 149 -17.95 -3.21 5.11
CA GLY A 149 -18.37 -4.19 4.10
C GLY A 149 -17.37 -4.43 2.96
N VAL A 150 -16.19 -3.83 3.02
CA VAL A 150 -15.15 -3.94 2.00
C VAL A 150 -14.19 -5.09 2.35
N SER A 151 -13.87 -5.91 1.36
CA SER A 151 -12.79 -6.90 1.42
C SER A 151 -11.72 -6.54 0.39
N VAL A 152 -10.47 -6.39 0.84
CA VAL A 152 -9.31 -6.09 0.00
C VAL A 152 -8.36 -7.30 0.01
N GLU A 153 -8.04 -7.81 -1.17
CA GLU A 153 -6.97 -8.78 -1.40
C GLU A 153 -5.92 -8.15 -2.32
N ALA A 154 -4.80 -7.68 -1.76
CA ALA A 154 -3.71 -7.05 -2.51
C ALA A 154 -2.46 -7.95 -2.50
N ILE A 155 -1.96 -8.32 -3.67
CA ILE A 155 -0.74 -9.11 -3.84
C ILE A 155 0.25 -8.31 -4.68
N TYR A 156 1.42 -8.03 -4.12
CA TYR A 156 2.54 -7.39 -4.80
C TYR A 156 3.66 -8.41 -4.93
N ASN A 157 4.04 -8.75 -6.15
CA ASN A 157 5.21 -9.57 -6.44
C ASN A 157 6.23 -8.68 -7.15
N THR A 158 7.40 -8.50 -6.54
CA THR A 158 8.41 -7.58 -7.06
C THR A 158 9.76 -8.27 -7.22
N VAL A 159 10.40 -8.06 -8.36
CA VAL A 159 11.79 -8.50 -8.63
C VAL A 159 12.66 -7.28 -8.86
N LEU A 160 13.73 -7.14 -8.08
CA LEU A 160 14.71 -6.08 -8.19
C LEU A 160 15.99 -6.59 -8.81
N HIS A 161 16.38 -6.04 -9.95
CA HIS A 161 17.66 -6.33 -10.58
C HIS A 161 18.82 -5.60 -9.87
N LYS A 162 20.04 -5.84 -10.36
CA LYS A 162 21.26 -5.34 -9.74
C LYS A 162 21.21 -3.82 -9.47
N GLY A 163 21.50 -3.42 -8.23
CA GLY A 163 21.55 -2.02 -7.83
C GLY A 163 20.20 -1.28 -7.86
N ALA A 164 19.08 -1.99 -8.03
CA ALA A 164 17.76 -1.36 -8.02
C ALA A 164 17.28 -1.01 -6.60
N GLU A 165 16.55 0.09 -6.47
CA GLU A 165 15.92 0.56 -5.24
C GLU A 165 14.40 0.51 -5.37
N PHE A 166 13.72 -0.06 -4.36
CA PHE A 166 12.27 -0.16 -4.35
C PHE A 166 11.65 0.25 -3.02
N GLY A 167 10.53 0.96 -3.09
CA GLY A 167 9.68 1.26 -1.94
C GLY A 167 8.25 0.83 -2.21
N ASN A 168 7.61 0.08 -1.31
CA ASN A 168 6.17 -0.19 -1.35
C ASN A 168 5.52 0.29 -0.05
N TYR A 169 4.59 1.22 -0.13
CA TYR A 169 3.94 1.82 1.04
C TYR A 169 2.43 1.61 0.92
N PHE A 170 1.85 0.78 1.79
CA PHE A 170 0.42 0.52 1.84
C PHE A 170 -0.21 1.23 3.03
N ASN A 171 -1.24 2.03 2.78
CA ASN A 171 -1.92 2.84 3.79
C ASN A 171 -3.43 2.61 3.74
N LEU A 172 -3.99 2.08 4.83
CA LEU A 172 -5.43 2.02 5.06
C LEU A 172 -5.72 2.46 6.49
N THR A 173 -5.80 3.77 6.67
CA THR A 173 -5.94 4.42 7.97
C THR A 173 -7.25 5.21 8.11
N GLN A 174 -7.99 5.34 7.01
CA GLN A 174 -9.25 6.08 6.92
C GLN A 174 -10.42 5.16 6.60
N GLY A 175 -11.53 5.33 7.33
CA GLY A 175 -12.69 4.45 7.24
C GLY A 175 -12.49 3.10 7.95
N ARG A 176 -13.44 2.19 7.77
CA ARG A 176 -13.34 0.82 8.26
C ARG A 176 -12.54 -0.05 7.29
N VAL A 177 -11.70 -0.94 7.83
CA VAL A 177 -10.92 -1.87 7.01
C VAL A 177 -11.82 -2.93 6.39
N GLY A 178 -12.76 -3.49 7.16
CA GLY A 178 -13.51 -4.68 6.79
C GLY A 178 -12.62 -5.91 6.84
N LYS A 179 -12.35 -6.53 5.70
CA LYS A 179 -11.40 -7.65 5.60
C LYS A 179 -10.21 -7.28 4.73
N LEU A 180 -9.00 -7.43 5.25
CA LEU A 180 -7.79 -7.09 4.53
C LEU A 180 -6.86 -8.30 4.45
N ARG A 181 -6.39 -8.60 3.25
CA ARG A 181 -5.31 -9.55 2.97
C ARG A 181 -4.29 -8.84 2.09
N VAL A 182 -3.15 -8.48 2.66
CA VAL A 182 -2.03 -7.88 1.93
C VAL A 182 -0.88 -8.87 1.90
N LYS A 183 -0.30 -9.08 0.72
CA LYS A 183 0.91 -9.87 0.54
C LYS A 183 1.90 -9.06 -0.30
N MET A 184 3.05 -8.72 0.28
CA MET A 184 4.18 -8.11 -0.42
C MET A 184 5.34 -9.10 -0.44
N VAL A 185 5.80 -9.48 -1.62
CA VAL A 185 6.98 -10.34 -1.81
C VAL A 185 7.97 -9.60 -2.69
N VAL A 186 9.20 -9.45 -2.21
CA VAL A 186 10.28 -8.79 -2.95
C VAL A 186 11.47 -9.72 -3.06
N ASP A 187 11.89 -10.01 -4.29
CA ASP A 187 13.13 -10.72 -4.63
C ASP A 187 14.23 -9.70 -4.97
N LEU A 188 15.31 -9.71 -4.18
CA LEU A 188 16.40 -8.73 -4.26
C LEU A 188 17.67 -9.36 -4.83
N GLN A 189 18.16 -8.85 -5.97
CA GLN A 189 19.44 -9.23 -6.57
C GLN A 189 20.61 -8.39 -6.01
N GLU A 190 21.81 -8.56 -6.58
CA GLU A 190 23.06 -7.95 -6.08
C GLU A 190 22.93 -6.44 -5.90
N ASP A 191 23.40 -5.90 -4.78
CA ASP A 191 23.37 -4.46 -4.46
C ASP A 191 21.97 -3.80 -4.48
N SER A 192 20.89 -4.56 -4.61
CA SER A 192 19.53 -4.00 -4.61
C SER A 192 19.02 -3.73 -3.19
N SER A 193 18.09 -2.80 -3.05
CA SER A 193 17.49 -2.47 -1.77
C SER A 193 15.97 -2.30 -1.84
N ALA A 194 15.28 -2.73 -0.79
CA ALA A 194 13.82 -2.58 -0.69
C ALA A 194 13.38 -2.03 0.65
N GLN A 195 12.35 -1.19 0.63
CA GLN A 195 11.56 -0.85 1.80
C GLN A 195 10.10 -1.23 1.53
N ILE A 196 9.52 -2.07 2.38
CA ILE A 196 8.08 -2.36 2.36
C ILE A 196 7.48 -1.88 3.68
N GLU A 197 6.38 -1.13 3.60
CA GLU A 197 5.70 -0.57 4.75
C GLU A 197 4.19 -0.75 4.64
N SER A 198 3.57 -1.21 5.74
CA SER A 198 2.11 -1.28 5.88
C SER A 198 1.67 -0.48 7.10
N LYS A 199 0.74 0.46 6.91
CA LYS A 199 0.09 1.24 7.97
C LYS A 199 -1.42 1.02 7.93
N VAL A 200 -1.96 0.41 8.99
CA VAL A 200 -3.39 0.03 9.04
C VAL A 200 -4.01 0.46 10.35
N TYR A 201 -5.20 1.07 10.26
CA TYR A 201 -6.05 1.36 11.42
C TYR A 201 -7.35 0.56 11.31
N GLU A 202 -7.41 -0.57 12.02
CA GLU A 202 -8.57 -1.44 12.09
C GLU A 202 -9.46 -1.12 13.30
N ARG A 203 -10.77 -1.23 13.13
CA ARG A 203 -11.78 -0.91 14.15
C ARG A 203 -12.92 -1.93 14.19
N ALA A 204 -13.70 -1.90 15.26
CA ALA A 204 -14.90 -2.73 15.45
C ALA A 204 -14.64 -4.24 15.21
N ASP A 205 -15.10 -4.83 14.12
CA ASP A 205 -14.97 -6.26 13.80
C ASP A 205 -14.07 -6.52 12.57
N ASP A 206 -13.19 -5.57 12.25
CA ASP A 206 -12.23 -5.69 11.16
C ASP A 206 -11.29 -6.91 11.33
N ASP A 207 -10.88 -7.50 10.19
CA ASP A 207 -10.00 -8.67 10.10
C ASP A 207 -8.86 -8.41 9.11
N VAL A 208 -7.66 -8.19 9.64
CA VAL A 208 -6.44 -7.88 8.90
C VAL A 208 -5.49 -9.06 8.88
N HIS A 209 -4.99 -9.43 7.71
CA HIS A 209 -3.78 -10.25 7.59
C HIS A 209 -2.79 -9.59 6.63
N ILE A 210 -1.56 -9.42 7.10
CA ILE A 210 -0.46 -8.82 6.34
C ILE A 210 0.66 -9.85 6.27
N THR A 211 1.17 -10.09 5.07
CA THR A 211 2.37 -10.88 4.82
C THR A 211 3.38 -10.05 4.06
N GLU A 212 4.56 -9.88 4.63
CA GLU A 212 5.66 -9.11 4.06
C GLU A 212 6.89 -10.00 3.97
N GLU A 213 7.46 -10.17 2.78
CA GLU A 213 8.54 -11.12 2.53
C GLU A 213 9.68 -10.47 1.74
N LEU A 214 10.88 -10.52 2.31
CA LEU A 214 12.13 -10.06 1.69
C LEU A 214 13.04 -11.25 1.40
N ASN A 215 13.30 -11.50 0.12
CA ASN A 215 14.21 -12.56 -0.35
C ASN A 215 15.53 -11.94 -0.82
N LEU A 216 16.54 -11.91 0.04
CA LEU A 216 17.84 -11.28 -0.21
C LEU A 216 18.75 -12.26 -0.97
N ASN A 217 18.52 -12.37 -2.28
CA ASN A 217 19.10 -13.40 -3.13
C ASN A 217 20.47 -13.02 -3.73
N GLY A 218 20.78 -11.72 -3.83
CA GLY A 218 22.06 -11.25 -4.33
C GLY A 218 23.00 -10.72 -3.24
N GLU A 219 24.30 -10.77 -3.51
CA GLU A 219 25.32 -10.24 -2.61
C GLU A 219 25.05 -8.75 -2.27
N ARG A 220 25.23 -8.37 -1.00
CA ARG A 220 24.98 -7.00 -0.49
C ARG A 220 23.54 -6.48 -0.67
N ALA A 221 22.57 -7.33 -1.02
CA ALA A 221 21.16 -6.93 -1.02
C ALA A 221 20.71 -6.51 0.38
N SER A 222 19.85 -5.49 0.46
CA SER A 222 19.37 -4.96 1.74
C SER A 222 17.86 -4.72 1.79
N GLY A 223 17.24 -4.86 2.95
CA GLY A 223 15.79 -4.73 3.07
C GLY A 223 15.31 -4.19 4.41
N LEU A 224 14.22 -3.42 4.37
CA LEU A 224 13.47 -2.99 5.54
C LEU A 224 12.00 -3.36 5.36
N ALA A 225 11.44 -4.11 6.30
CA ALA A 225 10.00 -4.34 6.38
C ALA A 225 9.47 -3.65 7.64
N ARG A 226 8.48 -2.78 7.49
CA ARG A 226 7.91 -2.00 8.59
C ARG A 226 6.40 -2.12 8.62
N THR A 227 5.86 -2.61 9.73
CA THR A 227 4.41 -2.74 9.89
C THR A 227 3.94 -1.93 11.10
N VAL A 228 2.93 -1.08 10.91
CA VAL A 228 2.25 -0.36 11.99
C VAL A 228 0.76 -0.67 11.92
N VAL A 229 0.24 -1.33 12.95
CA VAL A 229 -1.20 -1.62 13.07
C VAL A 229 -1.75 -0.99 14.33
N PHE A 230 -2.81 -0.21 14.19
CA PHE A 230 -3.60 0.25 15.31
C PHE A 230 -4.94 -0.49 15.30
N ALA A 231 -5.19 -1.25 16.37
CA ALA A 231 -6.30 -2.18 16.49
C ALA A 231 -7.24 -1.81 17.63
N THR A 232 -8.53 -1.62 17.32
CA THR A 232 -9.52 -1.24 18.32
C THR A 232 -10.72 -2.16 18.42
N ASP A 233 -11.44 -2.01 19.53
CA ASP A 233 -12.71 -2.67 19.79
C ASP A 233 -12.58 -4.20 19.87
N LYS A 234 -12.98 -4.93 18.82
CA LYS A 234 -12.95 -6.41 18.71
C LYS A 234 -12.24 -6.88 17.44
N SER A 235 -11.39 -6.01 16.86
CA SER A 235 -10.69 -6.28 15.62
C SER A 235 -9.65 -7.38 15.78
N LYS A 236 -9.22 -7.96 14.66
CA LYS A 236 -8.24 -9.03 14.64
C LYS A 236 -7.19 -8.77 13.58
N ALA A 237 -5.92 -8.87 13.97
CA ALA A 237 -4.82 -8.78 13.04
C ALA A 237 -3.86 -9.96 13.17
N MET A 238 -3.35 -10.45 12.04
CA MET A 238 -2.23 -11.38 11.95
C MET A 238 -1.18 -10.85 10.98
N ILE A 239 -0.01 -10.53 11.51
CA ILE A 239 1.11 -10.01 10.74
C ILE A 239 2.17 -11.12 10.61
N ILE A 240 2.62 -11.38 9.39
CA ILE A 240 3.67 -12.38 9.10
C ILE A 240 4.78 -11.69 8.32
N ASN A 241 5.89 -11.37 8.98
CA ASN A 241 7.06 -10.79 8.32
C ASN A 241 8.12 -11.87 8.12
N ARG A 242 8.69 -11.92 6.93
CA ARG A 242 9.65 -12.94 6.51
C ARG A 242 10.87 -12.30 5.91
N ALA A 243 12.05 -12.77 6.30
CA ALA A 243 13.30 -12.37 5.66
C ALA A 243 14.22 -13.57 5.46
N TYR A 244 14.77 -13.69 4.26
CA TYR A 244 15.69 -14.76 3.88
C TYR A 244 17.01 -14.14 3.43
N GLY A 245 18.04 -14.23 4.26
CA GLY A 245 19.42 -13.82 3.95
C GLY A 245 20.12 -14.93 3.18
N ASN A 246 19.93 -14.96 1.86
CA ASN A 246 20.36 -16.07 0.99
C ASN A 246 21.77 -15.87 0.40
N ALA A 247 22.35 -14.69 0.53
CA ALA A 247 23.62 -14.31 -0.09
C ALA A 247 24.54 -13.54 0.87
N PRO A 248 25.85 -13.46 0.59
CA PRO A 248 26.80 -12.83 1.50
C PRO A 248 26.58 -11.33 1.65
N TYR A 249 26.87 -10.82 2.85
CA TYR A 249 26.75 -9.41 3.22
C TYR A 249 25.35 -8.83 3.06
N THR A 250 24.33 -9.67 2.95
CA THR A 250 22.94 -9.23 2.92
C THR A 250 22.50 -8.74 4.29
N ARG A 251 21.63 -7.74 4.33
CA ARG A 251 21.14 -7.14 5.57
C ARG A 251 19.65 -6.91 5.52
N ALA A 252 18.90 -7.31 6.54
CA ALA A 252 17.55 -6.81 6.69
C ALA A 252 17.15 -6.52 8.12
N HIS A 253 16.20 -5.59 8.24
CA HIS A 253 15.56 -5.23 9.48
C HIS A 253 14.05 -5.36 9.33
N ILE A 254 13.41 -5.94 10.33
CA ILE A 254 11.95 -6.01 10.45
C ILE A 254 11.54 -5.21 11.67
N GLU A 255 10.69 -4.19 11.49
CA GLU A 255 10.13 -3.36 12.55
C GLU A 255 8.61 -3.53 12.60
N CYS A 256 8.09 -4.09 13.69
CA CYS A 256 6.66 -4.29 13.91
C CYS A 256 6.19 -3.46 15.10
N LYS A 257 5.11 -2.70 14.89
CA LYS A 257 4.50 -1.87 15.92
C LYS A 257 2.99 -2.00 15.90
N GLU A 258 2.48 -2.80 16.81
CA GLU A 258 1.06 -3.02 16.97
C GLU A 258 0.56 -2.38 18.27
N ILE A 259 -0.52 -1.61 18.15
CA ILE A 259 -1.13 -0.93 19.28
C ILE A 259 -2.58 -1.37 19.42
N ILE A 260 -2.98 -1.76 20.62
CA ILE A 260 -4.32 -2.27 20.92
C ILE A 260 -5.08 -1.33 21.86
N LYS A 261 -6.38 -1.13 21.59
CA LYS A 261 -7.34 -0.45 22.50
C LYS A 261 -8.75 -1.05 22.37
N GLY A 262 -9.20 -1.79 23.36
CA GLY A 262 -10.58 -2.28 23.41
C GLY A 262 -10.69 -3.71 23.93
N ASP A 263 -11.90 -4.05 24.39
CA ASP A 263 -12.20 -5.38 24.90
C ASP A 263 -12.49 -6.36 23.75
N GLY A 264 -11.57 -7.30 23.53
CA GLY A 264 -11.71 -8.35 22.51
C GLY A 264 -10.82 -8.19 21.28
N VAL A 265 -9.96 -7.15 21.24
CA VAL A 265 -8.89 -7.04 20.25
C VAL A 265 -7.97 -8.25 20.32
N ASN A 266 -7.64 -8.84 19.17
CA ASN A 266 -6.70 -9.96 19.07
C ASN A 266 -5.69 -9.73 17.95
N VAL A 267 -4.48 -9.33 18.31
CA VAL A 267 -3.39 -9.06 17.38
C VAL A 267 -2.25 -10.03 17.61
N GLY A 268 -1.80 -10.69 16.54
CA GLY A 268 -0.63 -11.56 16.55
C GLY A 268 0.39 -11.16 15.48
N THR A 269 1.67 -11.34 15.78
CA THR A 269 2.76 -11.21 14.81
C THR A 269 3.60 -12.49 14.81
N VAL A 270 4.04 -12.92 13.63
CA VAL A 270 4.88 -14.12 13.43
C VAL A 270 6.08 -13.74 12.57
N PRO A 271 7.25 -13.51 13.18
CA PRO A 271 8.48 -13.33 12.44
C PRO A 271 9.06 -14.65 11.95
N VAL A 272 9.53 -14.69 10.70
CA VAL A 272 10.22 -15.84 10.11
C VAL A 272 11.51 -15.38 9.45
N LEU A 273 12.63 -15.60 10.12
CA LEU A 273 13.95 -15.18 9.62
C LEU A 273 14.82 -16.41 9.36
N PHE A 274 15.39 -16.50 8.16
CA PHE A 274 16.34 -17.55 7.80
C PHE A 274 17.62 -16.94 7.25
N VAL A 275 18.73 -17.14 7.98
CA VAL A 275 20.08 -16.86 7.50
C VAL A 275 20.61 -18.13 6.82
N ARG A 276 20.90 -18.05 5.52
CA ARG A 276 21.44 -19.19 4.74
C ARG A 276 22.88 -18.97 4.28
N ASP A 277 23.41 -17.75 4.42
CA ASP A 277 24.81 -17.42 4.22
C ASP A 277 25.43 -16.92 5.53
N GLU A 278 26.65 -17.36 5.85
CA GLU A 278 27.33 -17.02 7.12
C GLU A 278 27.62 -15.52 7.29
N LYS A 279 27.63 -14.75 6.20
CA LYS A 279 27.92 -13.32 6.18
C LYS A 279 26.66 -12.45 6.14
N ALA A 280 25.48 -13.06 6.17
CA ALA A 280 24.21 -12.35 6.18
C ALA A 280 23.79 -11.97 7.61
N GLU A 281 23.12 -10.82 7.74
CA GLU A 281 22.64 -10.30 9.02
C GLU A 281 21.15 -9.93 8.92
N LEU A 282 20.32 -10.54 9.77
CA LEU A 282 18.90 -10.23 9.85
C LEU A 282 18.54 -9.84 11.28
N THR A 283 17.76 -8.78 11.42
CA THR A 283 17.32 -8.24 12.71
C THR A 283 15.80 -8.10 12.73
N HIS A 284 15.22 -8.20 13.92
CA HIS A 284 13.78 -8.08 14.13
C HIS A 284 13.50 -7.38 15.45
N GLU A 285 12.66 -6.36 15.38
CA GLU A 285 12.14 -5.61 16.52
C GLU A 285 10.62 -5.59 16.43
N ALA A 286 9.93 -6.06 17.48
CA ALA A 286 8.48 -6.02 17.56
C ALA A 286 8.02 -5.45 18.89
N SER A 287 6.95 -4.66 18.83
CA SER A 287 6.25 -4.13 19.99
C SER A 287 4.74 -4.25 19.81
N ILE A 288 4.11 -5.10 20.62
CA ILE A 288 2.66 -5.22 20.72
C ILE A 288 2.25 -4.69 22.08
N GLY A 289 1.41 -3.66 22.13
CA GLY A 289 1.04 -3.08 23.42
C GLY A 289 -0.14 -2.13 23.38
N ARG A 290 -0.57 -1.71 24.56
CA ARG A 290 -1.60 -0.68 24.70
C ARG A 290 -1.08 0.70 24.32
N VAL A 291 -2.00 1.62 24.03
CA VAL A 291 -1.72 3.06 23.91
C VAL A 291 -0.95 3.54 25.14
N ASN A 292 0.07 4.38 24.93
CA ASN A 292 0.90 4.91 26.02
C ASN A 292 0.06 5.83 26.92
N LEU A 293 -0.24 5.35 28.14
CA LEU A 293 -1.09 6.04 29.10
C LEU A 293 -0.57 7.45 29.45
N ARG A 294 0.74 7.65 29.58
CA ARG A 294 1.29 8.98 29.89
C ARG A 294 1.08 9.97 28.75
N GLN A 295 1.19 9.52 27.50
CA GLN A 295 0.89 10.36 26.34
C GLN A 295 -0.59 10.73 26.31
N LEU A 296 -1.47 9.76 26.58
CA LEU A 296 -2.91 9.95 26.65
C LEU A 296 -3.28 10.96 27.76
N GLU A 297 -2.81 10.75 28.99
CA GLU A 297 -3.03 11.65 30.13
C GLU A 297 -2.50 13.07 29.87
N THR A 298 -1.35 13.19 29.19
CA THR A 298 -0.78 14.51 28.84
C THR A 298 -1.66 15.27 27.86
N LEU A 299 -2.22 14.59 26.87
CA LEU A 299 -3.14 15.19 25.90
C LEU A 299 -4.48 15.54 26.53
N MET A 300 -4.98 14.68 27.42
CA MET A 300 -6.21 14.94 28.17
C MET A 300 -6.04 16.13 29.12
N ALA A 301 -4.89 16.25 29.79
CA ALA A 301 -4.57 17.41 30.63
C ALA A 301 -4.48 18.73 29.83
N LYS A 302 -4.24 18.65 28.51
CA LYS A 302 -4.28 19.80 27.59
C LYS A 302 -5.68 20.11 27.05
N GLY A 303 -6.71 19.39 27.52
CA GLY A 303 -8.12 19.69 27.23
C GLY A 303 -8.76 18.80 26.17
N LEU A 304 -8.07 17.78 25.66
CA LEU A 304 -8.68 16.77 24.78
C LEU A 304 -9.46 15.74 25.61
N ASN A 305 -10.55 15.22 25.06
CA ASN A 305 -11.16 14.01 25.62
C ASN A 305 -10.31 12.77 25.26
N GLU A 306 -10.64 11.61 25.84
CA GLU A 306 -9.86 10.39 25.65
C GLU A 306 -9.79 9.96 24.17
N ASP A 307 -10.90 10.06 23.44
CA ASP A 307 -10.97 9.64 22.04
C ASP A 307 -10.20 10.60 21.14
N GLU A 308 -10.33 11.91 21.36
CA GLU A 308 -9.53 12.94 20.67
C GLU A 308 -8.03 12.76 20.93
N ALA A 309 -7.64 12.49 22.18
CA ALA A 309 -6.26 12.22 22.53
C ALA A 309 -5.74 10.93 21.89
N THR A 310 -6.55 9.87 21.88
CA THR A 310 -6.21 8.60 21.22
C THR A 310 -6.00 8.83 19.73
N GLU A 311 -6.93 9.51 19.06
CA GLU A 311 -6.86 9.84 17.63
C GLU A 311 -5.60 10.66 17.31
N MET A 312 -5.23 11.62 18.16
CA MET A 312 -3.99 12.39 17.97
C MET A 312 -2.73 11.53 18.09
N ILE A 313 -2.69 10.57 19.03
CA ILE A 313 -1.58 9.61 19.16
C ILE A 313 -1.51 8.74 17.90
N ILE A 314 -2.65 8.21 17.45
CA ILE A 314 -2.75 7.40 16.24
C ILE A 314 -2.20 8.16 15.03
N GLN A 315 -2.66 9.38 14.80
CA GLN A 315 -2.20 10.20 13.68
C GLN A 315 -0.70 10.51 13.74
N GLY A 316 -0.15 10.70 14.94
CA GLY A 316 1.29 10.89 15.11
C GLY A 316 2.11 9.64 14.80
N LEU A 317 1.54 8.45 14.98
CA LEU A 317 2.19 7.16 14.72
C LEU A 317 2.07 6.68 13.28
N LEU A 318 0.95 7.02 12.63
CA LEU A 318 0.68 6.67 11.25
C LEU A 318 1.20 7.71 10.25
N ARG A 319 1.77 8.83 10.73
CA ARG A 319 2.47 9.82 9.90
C ARG A 319 3.78 9.29 9.32
#